data_AF-A0A3E0QTA7-F1
#
_entry.id   AF-A0A3E0QTA7-F1
#
_cell.length_a   1.000
_cell.length_b   1.000
_cell.length_c   1.000
_cell.angle_alpha   90.00
_cell.angle_beta   90.00
_cell.angle_gamma   90.00
#
_symmetry.space_group_name_H-M   'P 1'
#
loop_
_entity.id
_entity.type
_entity.pdbx_description
1 polymer ?
#
loop_
_entity_poly.entity_id
_entity_poly.type
_entity_poly.pdbx_seq_one_letter_code
_entity_poly.pdbx_strand_id
1 'polypeptide(L)' 'MLPVHERLAELWVIRSRRPLTEAEEKDLEHCLALNASYCRQLAHLKNLSLLAAMTNDTEWQHEICRQIEKMTR' A
#
# COMPACT_ATOMS: atom_id res chain seq x y z
N MET A 1 9.43 0.54 -5.20
CA MET A 1 9.08 0.73 -3.77
C MET A 1 8.44 2.10 -3.67
N LEU A 2 7.27 2.23 -3.05
CA LEU A 2 6.59 3.54 -2.98
C LEU A 2 7.31 4.47 -1.99
N PRO A 3 7.37 5.80 -2.26
CA PRO A 3 8.02 6.77 -1.37
C PRO A 3 7.53 6.72 0.08
N VAL A 4 6.23 6.42 0.29
CA VAL A 4 5.65 6.27 1.63
C VAL A 4 6.28 5.12 2.41
N HIS A 5 6.64 4.01 1.76
CA HIS A 5 7.29 2.87 2.43
C HIS A 5 8.73 3.19 2.80
N GLU A 6 9.44 3.94 1.95
CA GLU A 6 10.79 4.43 2.25
C GLU A 6 10.77 5.37 3.46
N ARG A 7 9.80 6.30 3.50
CA ARG A 7 9.64 7.23 4.62
C ARG A 7 9.25 6.53 5.92
N LEU A 8 8.36 5.54 5.86
CA LEU A 8 8.03 4.71 7.03
C LEU A 8 9.26 3.98 7.57
N ALA A 9 10.11 3.43 6.69
CA ALA A 9 11.34 2.75 7.10
C ALA A 9 12.33 3.73 7.75
N GLU A 10 12.48 4.94 7.21
CA GLU A 10 13.31 5.98 7.79
C GLU A 10 12.84 6.37 9.20
N LEU A 11 11.54 6.68 9.36
CA LEU A 11 10.94 7.04 10.65
C LEU A 11 11.07 5.91 11.66
N TRP A 12 10.96 4.66 11.22
CA TRP A 12 11.19 3.48 12.07
C TRP A 12 12.63 3.43 12.60
N VAL A 13 13.62 3.66 11.72
CA VAL A 13 15.03 3.69 12.11
C VAL A 13 15.29 4.83 13.09
N ILE A 14 14.73 6.03 12.87
CA ILE A 14 14.86 7.16 13.80
C ILE A 14 14.28 6.81 15.17
N ARG A 15 13.05 6.27 15.19
CA ARG A 15 12.35 5.88 16.42
C ARG A 15 13.10 4.83 17.23
N SER A 16 13.87 3.96 16.57
CA SER A 16 14.68 2.93 17.24
C SER A 16 15.89 3.51 18.00
N ARG A 17 16.32 4.73 17.66
CA ARG A 17 17.51 5.40 18.23
C ARG A 17 17.16 6.50 19.22
N ARG A 18 16.03 7.18 19.02
CA ARG A 18 15.53 8.23 19.90
C ARG A 18 14.00 8.35 19.79
N PRO A 19 13.33 8.99 20.76
CA PRO A 19 11.95 9.42 20.59
C PRO A 19 11.78 10.29 19.33
N LEU A 20 10.62 10.16 18.68
CA LEU A 20 10.26 11.02 17.56
C LEU A 20 9.95 12.43 18.08
N THR A 21 10.24 13.43 17.25
CA THR A 21 9.73 14.78 17.45
C THR A 21 8.25 14.84 17.07
N GLU A 22 7.52 15.84 17.55
CA GLU A 22 6.10 16.02 17.21
C GLU A 22 5.87 16.09 15.68
N ALA A 23 6.79 16.70 14.95
CA ALA A 23 6.73 16.77 13.50
C ALA A 23 6.89 15.39 12.84
N GLU A 24 7.81 14.56 13.35
CA GLU A 24 8.01 13.19 12.88
C GLU A 24 6.88 12.24 13.28
N GLU A 25 6.24 12.46 14.43
CA GLU A 25 5.03 11.72 14.81
C GLU A 25 3.87 12.00 13.86
N LYS A 26 3.62 13.29 13.55
CA LYS A 26 2.60 13.68 12.56
C LYS A 26 2.89 13.10 11.18
N ASP A 27 4.17 13.11 10.78
CA ASP A 27 4.60 12.51 9.52
C ASP A 27 4.42 10.98 9.51
N LEU A 28 4.71 10.31 10.62
CA LEU A 28 4.46 8.88 10.79
C LEU A 28 2.96 8.56 10.68
N GLU A 29 2.10 9.32 11.35
CA GLU A 29 0.64 9.17 11.26
C GLU A 29 0.14 9.35 9.82
N HIS A 30 0.63 10.37 9.12
CA HIS A 30 0.28 10.61 7.73
C HIS A 30 0.72 9.45 6.83
N CYS A 31 1.96 9.00 6.97
CA CYS A 31 2.49 7.87 6.20
C CYS A 31 1.72 6.57 6.48
N LEU A 32 1.33 6.32 7.73
CA LEU A 32 0.51 5.16 8.11
C LEU A 32 -0.89 5.23 7.51
N ALA A 33 -1.52 6.40 7.49
CA ALA A 33 -2.84 6.58 6.89
C ALA A 33 -2.81 6.30 5.37
N LEU A 34 -1.80 6.82 4.68
CA LEU A 34 -1.58 6.54 3.25
C LEU A 34 -1.30 5.05 3.00
N ASN A 35 -0.43 4.44 3.81
CA ASN A 35 -0.11 3.01 3.72
C ASN A 35 -1.36 2.13 3.96
N ALA A 36 -2.20 2.47 4.92
CA ALA A 36 -3.44 1.75 5.20
C ALA A 36 -4.42 1.84 4.03
N SER A 37 -4.57 3.02 3.42
CA SER A 37 -5.39 3.23 2.23
C SER A 37 -4.88 2.40 1.05
N TYR A 38 -3.57 2.45 0.79
CA TYR A 38 -2.91 1.65 -0.23
C TYR A 38 -3.14 0.14 -0.03
N CYS A 39 -2.85 -0.38 1.16
CA CYS A 39 -3.03 -1.80 1.45
C CYS A 39 -4.48 -2.26 1.27
N ARG A 40 -5.45 -1.42 1.67
CA ARG A 40 -6.88 -1.71 1.51
C ARG A 40 -7.28 -1.80 0.03
N GLN A 41 -6.86 -0.83 -0.78
CA GLN A 41 -7.16 -0.81 -2.21
C GLN A 41 -6.51 -2.00 -2.93
N LEU A 42 -5.25 -2.32 -2.60
CA LEU A 42 -4.55 -3.45 -3.21
C LEU A 42 -5.19 -4.79 -2.84
N ALA A 43 -5.58 -4.97 -1.57
CA ALA A 43 -6.28 -6.16 -1.11
C ALA A 43 -7.64 -6.32 -1.81
N HIS A 44 -8.38 -5.23 -1.99
CA HIS A 44 -9.62 -5.23 -2.74
C HIS A 44 -9.43 -5.70 -4.18
N LEU A 45 -8.47 -5.15 -4.91
CA LEU A 45 -8.17 -5.57 -6.28
C LEU A 45 -7.74 -7.04 -6.35
N LYS A 46 -6.90 -7.51 -5.42
CA LYS A 46 -6.50 -8.93 -5.37
C LYS A 46 -7.70 -9.86 -5.15
N ASN A 47 -8.63 -9.48 -4.29
CA ASN A 47 -9.85 -10.24 -4.06
C ASN A 47 -10.75 -10.27 -5.32
N LEU A 48 -10.88 -9.15 -6.03
CA LEU A 48 -11.61 -9.12 -7.29
C LEU A 48 -10.94 -9.99 -8.36
N SER A 49 -9.60 -9.96 -8.45
CA SER A 49 -8.85 -10.78 -9.40
C SER A 49 -9.07 -12.28 -9.14
N LEU A 50 -9.09 -12.69 -7.86
CA LEU A 50 -9.42 -14.04 -7.46
C LEU A 50 -10.86 -14.41 -7.84
N LEU A 51 -11.83 -13.52 -7.59
CA LEU A 51 -13.22 -13.75 -7.95
C LEU A 51 -13.39 -13.95 -9.47
N ALA A 52 -12.77 -13.09 -10.27
CA ALA A 52 -12.77 -13.19 -11.74
C ALA A 52 -12.21 -14.55 -12.21
N ALA A 53 -11.09 -14.99 -11.62
CA ALA A 53 -10.51 -16.29 -11.89
C ALA A 53 -11.46 -17.44 -11.54
N MET A 54 -12.12 -17.38 -10.37
CA MET A 54 -13.08 -18.39 -9.92
C MET A 54 -14.31 -18.50 -10.83
N THR A 55 -14.69 -17.41 -11.50
CA THR A 55 -15.80 -17.39 -12.47
C THR A 55 -15.34 -17.59 -13.93
N ASN A 56 -14.07 -17.89 -14.17
CA ASN A 56 -13.45 -17.99 -15.50
C ASN A 56 -13.58 -16.72 -16.36
N ASP A 57 -13.77 -15.55 -15.75
CA ASP A 57 -13.83 -14.27 -16.45
C ASP A 57 -12.41 -13.71 -16.64
N THR A 58 -11.75 -14.20 -17.69
CA THR A 58 -10.34 -13.91 -17.96
C THR A 58 -10.13 -12.46 -18.40
N GLU A 59 -11.09 -11.86 -19.12
CA GLU A 59 -11.00 -10.46 -19.55
C GLU A 59 -11.05 -9.52 -18.34
N TRP A 60 -12.00 -9.75 -17.43
CA TRP A 60 -12.09 -8.97 -16.19
C TRP A 60 -10.85 -9.17 -15.32
N GLN A 61 -10.35 -10.41 -15.20
CA GLN A 61 -9.12 -10.69 -14.47
C GLN A 61 -7.93 -9.88 -15.01
N HIS A 62 -7.74 -9.84 -16.34
CA HIS A 62 -6.66 -9.07 -16.95
C HIS A 62 -6.80 -7.56 -16.71
N GLU A 63 -8.02 -7.02 -16.73
CA GLU A 63 -8.26 -5.62 -16.38
C GLU A 63 -7.85 -5.30 -14.93
N ILE A 64 -8.22 -6.16 -13.99
CA ILE A 64 -7.83 -5.98 -12.58
C ILE A 64 -6.30 -6.08 -12.42
N CYS A 65 -5.65 -7.02 -13.11
CA CYS A 65 -4.19 -7.14 -13.08
C CYS A 65 -3.50 -5.85 -13.58
N ARG A 66 -3.99 -5.22 -14.65
CA ARG A 66 -3.48 -3.91 -15.10
C ARG A 66 -3.61 -2.82 -14.04
N GLN A 67 -4.72 -2.80 -13.29
CA GLN A 67 -4.92 -1.84 -12.21
C GLN A 67 -3.94 -2.08 -11.05
N ILE A 68 -3.69 -3.35 -10.69
CA ILE A 68 -2.69 -3.73 -9.68
C ILE A 68 -1.29 -3.29 -10.12
N GLU A 69 -0.91 -3.53 -11.38
CA GLU A 69 0.37 -3.10 -11.92
C GLU A 69 0.52 -1.59 -11.86
N LYS A 70 -0.49 -0.83 -12.29
CA LYS A 70 -0.48 0.63 -12.22
C LYS A 70 -0.31 1.16 -10.79
N MET A 71 -0.87 0.46 -9.81
CA MET A 71 -0.83 0.85 -8.40
C MET A 71 0.47 0.46 -7.70
N THR A 72 1.16 -0.58 -8.17
CA THR A 72 2.37 -1.14 -7.53
C THR A 72 3.68 -0.66 -8.15
N ARG A 73 3.60 0.01 -9.31
CA ARG A 73 4.73 0.54 -10.07
C ARG A 73 5.15 1.93 -9.57
#